data_AF-A0AAU9USA9-F1
#
_entry.id   AF-A0AAU9USA9-F1
#
_cell.length_a   1.000
_cell.length_b   1.000
_cell.length_c   1.000
_cell.angle_alpha   90.00
_cell.angle_beta   90.00
_cell.angle_gamma   90.00
#
_symmetry.space_group_name_H-M   'P 1'
#
loop_
_entity.id
_entity.type
_entity.pdbx_description
1 polymer ?
#
loop_
_entity_poly.entity_id
_entity_poly.type
_entity_poly.pdbx_seq_one_letter_code
_entity_poly.pdbx_strand_id
1 'polypeptide(L)'
;MEGQIKCQQCLNSLYSANKIKNGLQFKKDKGGLRYPSRDFIKLCFVAEDIHRKTILFKKYRINQLLQECLKKCEGLNLFLEVPHNISSAIHHPLLIKAICKKYLNVRIHYTTKSMIKENSIRNFYTKLILFKGQ
;
A
#
# COMPACT_ATOMS: atom_id res chain seq x y z
N MET A 1 -7.41 17.35 7.17
CA MET A 1 -7.30 16.90 5.77
C MET A 1 -5.83 16.86 5.34
N GLU A 2 -5.04 15.95 5.91
CA GLU A 2 -3.63 15.77 5.55
C GLU A 2 -3.48 14.50 4.71
N GLY A 3 -3.00 14.60 3.46
CA GLY A 3 -2.72 13.43 2.63
C GLY A 3 -3.13 13.51 1.15
N GLN A 4 -3.56 14.67 0.66
CA GLN A 4 -3.75 14.86 -0.78
C GLN A 4 -2.44 15.36 -1.42
N ILE A 5 -1.98 14.63 -2.43
CA ILE A 5 -0.89 15.07 -3.31
C ILE A 5 -1.45 16.23 -4.14
N LYS A 6 -0.99 17.46 -3.85
CA LYS A 6 -1.44 18.68 -4.55
C LYS A 6 -0.67 18.93 -5.84
N CYS A 7 0.55 18.41 -5.94
CA CYS A 7 1.37 18.61 -7.12
C CYS A 7 0.88 17.73 -8.28
N GLN A 8 0.43 18.36 -9.37
CA GLN A 8 -0.11 17.66 -10.52
C GLN A 8 0.93 16.74 -11.20
N GLN A 9 2.19 17.16 -11.25
CA GLN A 9 3.28 16.32 -11.80
C GLN A 9 3.48 15.04 -10.96
N CYS A 10 3.50 15.17 -9.63
CA CYS A 10 3.56 14.02 -8.73
C CYS A 10 2.33 13.13 -8.83
N LEU A 11 1.15 13.68 -9.14
CA LEU A 11 -0.07 12.91 -9.32
C LEU A 11 -0.06 12.16 -10.65
N ASN A 12 0.39 12.80 -11.72
CA ASN A 12 0.51 12.20 -13.03
C ASN A 12 1.54 11.07 -13.05
N SER A 13 2.63 11.18 -12.28
CA SER A 13 3.67 10.14 -12.20
C SER A 13 3.21 8.84 -11.50
N LEU A 14 2.09 8.87 -10.77
CA LEU A 14 1.49 7.68 -10.17
C LEU A 14 0.82 6.77 -11.18
N TYR A 15 0.47 7.30 -12.35
CA TYR A 15 -0.32 6.61 -13.35
C TYR A 15 0.51 6.36 -14.60
N SER A 16 0.22 5.27 -15.29
CA SER A 16 0.76 5.00 -16.62
C SER A 16 -0.32 5.22 -17.66
N ALA A 17 0.03 5.87 -18.77
CA ALA A 17 -0.82 5.91 -19.95
C ALA A 17 -0.99 4.52 -20.57
N ASN A 18 0.03 3.66 -20.40
CA ASN A 18 0.00 2.30 -20.90
C ASN A 18 -0.73 1.40 -19.91
N LYS A 19 -1.75 0.69 -20.38
CA LYS A 19 -2.45 -0.33 -19.60
C LYS A 19 -1.44 -1.42 -19.22
N ILE A 20 -0.95 -1.40 -17.99
CA ILE A 20 -0.17 -2.51 -17.45
C ILE A 20 -1.06 -3.75 -17.54
N LYS A 21 -0.56 -4.82 -18.17
CA LYS A 21 -1.27 -6.08 -18.41
C LYS A 21 -1.47 -6.86 -17.10
N ASN A 22 -2.22 -6.30 -16.16
CA ASN A 22 -2.66 -7.04 -14.99
C ASN A 22 -4.01 -7.67 -15.32
N GLY A 23 -4.04 -8.99 -15.56
CA GLY A 23 -5.20 -9.69 -16.10
C GLY A 23 -6.48 -9.50 -15.28
N LEU A 24 -6.36 -9.30 -13.96
CA LEU A 24 -7.51 -9.03 -13.09
C LEU A 24 -8.08 -7.62 -13.27
N GLN A 25 -7.22 -6.61 -13.45
CA GLN A 25 -7.67 -5.24 -13.70
C GLN A 25 -8.36 -5.17 -15.05
N PHE A 26 -7.80 -5.78 -16.10
CA PHE A 26 -8.43 -5.82 -17.41
C PHE A 26 -9.81 -6.48 -17.38
N LYS A 27 -9.95 -7.62 -16.68
CA LYS A 27 -11.24 -8.32 -16.53
C LYS A 27 -12.29 -7.53 -15.73
N LYS A 28 -11.86 -6.62 -14.86
CA LYS A 28 -12.74 -5.83 -13.98
C LYS A 28 -12.88 -4.37 -14.42
N ASP A 29 -12.14 -3.95 -15.45
CA ASP A 29 -12.18 -2.59 -15.94
C ASP A 29 -13.47 -2.38 -16.72
N LYS A 30 -14.35 -1.56 -16.14
CA LYS A 30 -15.56 -1.05 -16.79
C LYS A 30 -15.36 0.36 -17.36
N GLY A 31 -14.11 0.72 -17.67
CA GLY A 31 -13.72 2.04 -18.20
C GLY A 31 -13.42 3.10 -17.13
N GLY A 32 -13.41 2.72 -15.85
CA GLY A 32 -13.22 3.65 -14.72
C GLY A 32 -11.94 3.43 -13.92
N LEU A 33 -11.17 2.38 -14.22
CA LEU A 33 -9.95 2.07 -13.46
C LEU A 33 -8.75 2.86 -14.00
N ARG A 34 -7.97 3.43 -13.09
CA ARG A 34 -6.68 4.04 -13.41
C ARG A 34 -5.57 2.99 -13.34
N TYR A 35 -4.64 3.08 -14.28
CA TYR A 35 -3.50 2.16 -14.37
C TYR A 35 -2.31 2.77 -13.63
N PRO A 36 -1.75 2.08 -12.62
CA PRO A 36 -0.61 2.61 -11.87
C PRO A 36 0.66 2.62 -12.72
N SER A 37 1.63 3.47 -12.36
CA SER A 37 2.98 3.43 -12.92
C SER A 37 3.79 2.26 -12.34
N ARG A 38 4.85 1.85 -13.05
CA ARG A 38 5.74 0.77 -12.58
C ARG A 38 6.40 1.10 -11.25
N ASP A 39 6.80 2.35 -11.07
CA ASP A 39 7.46 2.80 -9.83
C ASP A 39 6.50 2.84 -8.64
N PHE A 40 5.24 3.22 -8.87
CA PHE A 40 4.19 3.09 -7.86
C PHE A 40 3.99 1.64 -7.42
N ILE A 41 3.94 0.70 -8.37
CA ILE A 41 3.83 -0.74 -8.06
C ILE A 41 5.03 -1.22 -7.25
N LYS A 42 6.27 -0.87 -7.64
CA LYS A 42 7.48 -1.24 -6.91
C LYS A 42 7.44 -0.76 -5.47
N LEU A 43 7.02 0.48 -5.22
CA LEU A 43 6.86 1.02 -3.88
C LEU A 43 5.83 0.24 -3.05
N CYS A 44 4.70 -0.12 -3.64
CA CYS A 44 3.71 -0.96 -2.98
C CYS A 44 4.29 -2.34 -2.62
N PHE A 45 5.12 -2.94 -3.48
CA PHE A 45 5.78 -4.21 -3.16
C PHE A 45 6.79 -4.10 -2.02
N VAL A 46 7.59 -3.03 -1.98
CA VAL A 46 8.51 -2.77 -0.86
C VAL A 46 7.74 -2.65 0.46
N ALA A 47 6.65 -1.89 0.45
CA ALA A 47 5.81 -1.70 1.63
C ALA A 47 5.09 -3.01 2.04
N GLU A 48 4.66 -3.82 1.07
CA GLU A 48 4.06 -5.13 1.34
C GLU A 48 5.05 -6.13 1.95
N ASP A 49 6.30 -6.20 1.46
CA ASP A 49 7.34 -7.05 2.04
C ASP A 49 7.58 -6.70 3.51
N ILE A 50 7.69 -5.41 3.81
CA ILE A 50 7.87 -4.93 5.18
C ILE A 50 6.66 -5.28 6.04
N HIS A 51 5.45 -4.98 5.58
CA HIS A 51 4.22 -5.30 6.31
C HIS A 51 4.09 -6.80 6.62
N ARG A 52 4.39 -7.67 5.65
CA ARG A 52 4.33 -9.13 5.82
C ARG A 52 5.27 -9.61 6.92
N LYS A 53 6.49 -9.05 6.99
CA LYS A 53 7.44 -9.36 8.06
C LYS A 53 6.91 -8.91 9.42
N THR A 54 6.23 -7.76 9.48
CA THR A 54 5.69 -7.23 10.75
C THR A 54 4.50 -8.00 11.31
N ILE A 55 3.64 -8.53 10.44
CA ILE A 55 2.46 -9.33 10.86
C ILE A 55 2.88 -10.47 11.78
N LEU A 56 4.00 -11.13 11.47
CA LEU A 56 4.55 -12.23 12.27
C LEU A 56 4.84 -11.83 13.72
N PHE A 57 5.19 -10.56 13.95
CA PHE A 57 5.60 -10.04 15.26
C PHE A 57 4.51 -9.23 15.98
N LYS A 58 3.30 -9.10 15.40
CA LYS A 58 2.13 -8.37 15.96
C LYS A 58 2.42 -6.96 16.48
N LYS A 59 3.46 -6.28 15.97
CA LYS A 59 3.90 -4.96 16.45
C LYS A 59 3.76 -3.90 15.36
N TYR A 60 2.60 -3.26 15.29
CA TYR A 60 2.31 -2.25 14.26
C TYR A 60 2.73 -0.85 14.73
N ARG A 61 4.01 -0.51 14.58
CA ARG A 61 4.47 0.88 14.72
C ARG A 61 4.66 1.49 13.34
N ILE A 62 3.61 2.14 12.82
CA ILE A 62 3.59 2.72 11.46
C ILE A 62 4.84 3.56 11.16
N ASN A 63 5.29 4.39 12.12
CA ASN A 63 6.47 5.22 11.92
C ASN A 63 7.75 4.39 11.73
N GLN A 64 7.91 3.26 12.43
CA GLN A 64 9.05 2.37 12.27
C GLN A 64 9.01 1.68 10.90
N LEU A 65 7.84 1.15 10.51
CA LEU A 65 7.65 0.53 9.19
C LEU A 65 7.87 1.50 8.04
N LEU A 66 7.44 2.75 8.22
CA LEU A 66 7.67 3.80 7.24
C LEU A 66 9.16 4.09 7.09
N GLN A 67 9.92 4.16 8.19
CA GLN A 67 11.37 4.34 8.12
C GLN A 67 12.06 3.17 7.41
N GLU A 68 11.65 1.93 7.68
CA GLU A 68 12.15 0.76 6.95
C GLU A 68 11.81 0.81 5.46
N CYS A 69 10.61 1.28 5.10
CA CYS A 69 10.23 1.47 3.70
C CYS A 69 11.14 2.48 3.02
N LEU A 70 11.35 3.63 3.67
CA LEU A 70 12.20 4.70 3.13
C LEU A 70 13.64 4.22 2.94
N LYS A 71 14.23 3.54 3.94
CA LYS A 71 15.57 2.93 3.83
C LYS A 71 15.69 1.94 2.68
N LYS A 72 14.68 1.11 2.43
CA LYS A 72 14.70 0.20 1.27
C LYS A 72 14.51 0.91 -0.07
N CYS A 73 13.93 2.10 -0.04
CA CYS A 73 13.76 2.92 -1.24
C CYS A 73 14.97 3.83 -1.50
N GLU A 74 15.84 4.06 -0.52
CA GLU A 74 17.12 4.73 -0.72
C GLU A 74 17.94 3.94 -1.75
N GLY A 75 18.43 4.64 -2.78
CA GLY A 75 19.15 4.05 -3.91
C GLY A 75 18.28 3.44 -5.01
N LEU A 76 16.94 3.39 -4.84
CA LEU A 76 16.06 3.04 -5.95
C LEU A 76 15.84 4.26 -6.86
N ASN A 77 16.13 4.06 -8.14
CA ASN A 77 15.84 5.01 -9.21
C ASN A 77 14.33 5.02 -9.51
N LEU A 78 13.56 5.73 -8.68
CA LEU A 78 12.11 5.86 -8.77
C LEU A 78 11.71 7.26 -9.25
N PHE A 79 10.73 7.34 -10.15
CA PHE A 79 10.19 8.58 -10.70
C PHE A 79 11.22 9.46 -11.42
N LEU A 80 12.28 8.87 -11.99
CA LEU A 80 13.32 9.60 -12.73
C LEU A 80 12.77 10.32 -13.98
N GLU A 81 11.73 9.77 -14.60
CA GLU A 81 11.15 10.29 -15.85
C GLU A 81 10.26 11.53 -15.65
N VAL A 82 10.13 12.04 -14.42
CA VAL A 82 9.31 13.23 -14.13
C VAL A 82 10.22 14.47 -14.14
N PRO A 83 10.18 15.31 -15.19
CA PRO A 83 10.95 16.55 -15.21
C PRO A 83 10.35 17.53 -14.20
N HIS A 84 10.85 17.47 -12.97
CA HIS A 84 10.65 18.51 -11.97
C HIS A 84 11.74 19.55 -12.16
N ASN A 85 11.39 20.70 -12.74
CA ASN A 85 12.29 21.85 -12.80
C ASN A 85 12.66 22.24 -11.35
N ILE A 86 13.90 21.96 -10.96
CA ILE A 86 14.61 22.47 -9.77
C ILE A 86 14.09 21.94 -8.39
N SER A 87 12.84 21.50 -8.25
CA SER A 87 12.25 21.04 -6.96
C SER A 87 12.21 19.50 -6.77
N SER A 88 12.78 18.72 -7.70
CA SER A 88 12.76 17.24 -7.70
C SER A 88 13.30 16.64 -6.41
N ALA A 89 14.34 17.24 -5.84
CA ALA A 89 15.03 16.78 -4.63
C ALA A 89 14.13 16.69 -3.39
N ILE A 90 13.08 17.53 -3.31
CA ILE A 90 12.15 17.57 -2.17
C ILE A 90 10.89 16.77 -2.50
N HIS A 91 10.41 16.83 -3.74
CA HIS A 91 9.15 16.22 -4.13
C HIS A 91 9.22 14.69 -4.14
N HIS A 92 10.30 14.08 -4.66
CA HIS A 92 10.39 12.62 -4.75
C HIS A 92 10.39 11.93 -3.38
N PRO A 93 11.23 12.33 -2.41
CA PRO A 93 11.21 11.72 -1.08
C PRO A 93 9.86 11.88 -0.37
N LEU A 94 9.22 13.06 -0.50
CA LEU A 94 7.89 13.30 0.07
C LEU A 94 6.81 12.45 -0.59
N LEU A 95 6.88 12.26 -1.92
CA LEU A 95 5.97 11.41 -2.66
C LEU A 95 6.10 9.95 -2.25
N ILE A 96 7.33 9.43 -2.19
CA ILE A 96 7.63 8.07 -1.73
C ILE A 96 7.08 7.87 -0.30
N LYS A 97 7.38 8.80 0.61
CA LYS A 97 6.88 8.77 1.99
C LYS A 97 5.36 8.75 2.05
N ALA A 98 4.68 9.58 1.25
CA ALA A 98 3.23 9.64 1.20
C ALA A 98 2.61 8.33 0.71
N ILE A 99 3.16 7.74 -0.36
CA ILE A 99 2.71 6.46 -0.93
C ILE A 99 2.88 5.33 0.10
N CYS A 100 4.09 5.18 0.65
CA CYS A 100 4.37 4.13 1.64
C CYS A 100 3.47 4.27 2.88
N LYS A 101 3.32 5.48 3.42
CA LYS A 101 2.43 5.75 4.57
C LYS A 101 0.98 5.39 4.24
N LYS A 102 0.48 5.78 3.07
CA LYS A 102 -0.90 5.47 2.65
C LYS A 102 -1.11 3.97 2.49
N TYR A 103 -0.17 3.28 1.82
CA TYR A 103 -0.23 1.84 1.62
C TYR A 103 -0.25 1.09 2.96
N LEU A 104 0.71 1.38 3.85
CA LEU A 104 0.81 0.76 5.17
C LEU A 104 -0.48 0.96 5.98
N ASN A 105 -1.04 2.18 6.00
CA ASN A 105 -2.28 2.46 6.72
C ASN A 105 -3.46 1.59 6.21
N VAL A 106 -3.65 1.53 4.89
CA VAL A 106 -4.71 0.71 4.29
C VAL A 106 -4.48 -0.76 4.60
N ARG A 107 -3.24 -1.23 4.48
CA ARG A 107 -2.88 -2.63 4.65
C ARG A 107 -3.03 -3.10 6.09
N ILE A 108 -2.54 -2.32 7.05
CA ILE A 108 -2.71 -2.58 8.48
C ILE A 108 -4.19 -2.63 8.84
N HIS A 109 -4.99 -1.64 8.40
CA HIS A 109 -6.42 -1.63 8.65
C HIS A 109 -7.12 -2.88 8.10
N TYR A 110 -6.78 -3.30 6.87
CA TYR A 110 -7.32 -4.52 6.28
C TYR A 110 -6.94 -5.77 7.08
N THR A 111 -5.67 -5.91 7.45
CA THR A 111 -5.18 -7.07 8.21
C THR A 111 -5.81 -7.14 9.59
N THR A 112 -5.86 -6.04 10.34
CA THR A 112 -6.48 -6.02 11.67
C THR A 112 -7.97 -6.33 11.60
N LYS A 113 -8.70 -5.76 10.64
CA LYS A 113 -10.11 -6.08 10.41
C LYS A 113 -10.34 -7.55 10.06
N SER A 114 -9.43 -8.16 9.30
CA SER A 114 -9.52 -9.57 8.93
C SER A 114 -9.29 -10.49 10.14
N MET A 115 -8.28 -10.19 10.98
CA MET A 115 -8.02 -10.92 12.22
C MET A 115 -9.20 -10.87 13.22
N ILE A 116 -9.90 -9.73 13.30
CA ILE A 116 -11.09 -9.60 14.16
C ILE A 116 -12.23 -10.50 13.67
N LYS A 117 -12.42 -10.64 12.35
CA LYS A 117 -13.48 -11.48 11.78
C LYS A 117 -13.25 -12.97 12.07
N GLU A 118 -12.01 -13.43 11.97
CA GLU A 118 -11.64 -14.82 12.26
C GLU A 118 -11.96 -15.19 13.73
N ASN A 119 -11.70 -14.26 14.65
CA ASN A 119 -11.92 -14.44 16.09
C ASN A 119 -13.27 -13.91 16.60
N SER A 120 -14.29 -13.82 15.75
CA SER A 120 -15.57 -13.28 16.21
C SER A 120 -16.19 -14.13 17.32
N ILE A 121 -16.72 -13.47 18.35
CA ILE A 121 -17.45 -14.10 19.47
C ILE A 121 -18.58 -15.01 18.94
N ARG A 122 -19.20 -14.61 17.82
CA ARG A 122 -20.18 -15.42 17.10
C ARG A 122 -19.58 -16.74 16.62
N ASN A 123 -18.44 -16.73 15.91
CA ASN A 123 -17.78 -17.97 15.49
C ASN A 123 -17.42 -18.88 16.66
N PHE A 124 -16.96 -18.31 17.78
CA PHE A 124 -16.63 -19.07 18.98
C PHE A 124 -17.85 -19.78 19.56
N TYR A 125 -18.95 -19.07 19.79
CA TYR A 125 -20.18 -19.67 20.33
C TYR A 125 -20.84 -20.64 19.34
N THR A 126 -20.81 -20.34 18.04
CA THR A 126 -21.31 -21.25 17.02
C THR A 126 -20.53 -22.57 17.01
N LYS A 127 -19.20 -22.53 17.13
CA LYS A 127 -18.40 -23.75 17.29
C LYS A 127 -18.72 -24.48 18.60
N LEU A 128 -18.79 -23.77 19.72
CA LEU A 128 -19.15 -24.37 21.01
C LEU A 128 -20.51 -25.08 20.98
N ILE A 129 -21.50 -24.51 20.31
CA ILE A 129 -22.83 -25.12 20.16
C ILE A 129 -22.77 -26.32 19.22
N LEU A 130 -22.12 -26.20 18.06
CA LEU A 130 -22.03 -27.27 17.07
C LEU A 130 -21.29 -28.52 17.59
N PHE A 131 -20.33 -28.34 18.50
CA PHE A 131 -19.53 -29.43 19.07
C PHE A 131 -19.94 -29.81 20.51
N LYS A 132 -21.06 -29.30 21.05
CA LYS A 132 -21.47 -29.56 22.44
C LYS A 132 -22.00 -30.98 22.71
N GLY A 133 -21.99 -31.87 21.72
CA GLY A 133 -22.55 -33.22 21.82
C GLY A 133 -21.84 -34.26 20.97
N GLN A 134 -20.59 -33.98 20.57
CA GLN A 134 -19.66 -34.97 20.02
C GLN A 134 -18.62 -35.35 21.07
#